data_AF-A0A327ZQK9-F1
#
_entry.id   AF-A0A327ZQK9-F1
#
_cell.length_a   1.000
_cell.length_b   1.000
_cell.length_c   1.000
_cell.angle_alpha   90.00
_cell.angle_beta   90.00
_cell.angle_gamma   90.00
#
_symmetry.space_group_name_H-M   'P 1'
#
loop_
_entity.id
_entity.type
_entity.pdbx_description
1 polymer ?
#
loop_
_entity_poly.entity_id
_entity_poly.type
_entity_poly.pdbx_seq_one_letter_code
_entity_poly.pdbx_strand_id
1 'polypeptide(L)'
;MTASIGVWAEGSSPHGVLYRWEADQGAGASGFVAFDPQARRFRPADRLGNVLGDLLIDAVSGETTGSAEGVDPAGLARVAASILRAFTRSGEPPKTAHAHYY
;
A
#
# COMPACT_ATOMS: atom_id res chain seq x y z
N MET A 1 -21.33 -7.40 -0.74
CA MET A 1 -20.73 -6.97 0.54
C MET A 1 -19.89 -5.75 0.22
N THR A 2 -20.15 -4.62 0.85
CA THR A 2 -19.37 -3.40 0.61
C THR A 2 -18.04 -3.54 1.33
N ALA A 3 -16.92 -3.50 0.60
CA ALA A 3 -15.59 -3.50 1.19
C ALA A 3 -14.98 -2.10 1.06
N SER A 4 -14.22 -1.66 2.05
CA SER A 4 -13.55 -0.35 2.02
C SER A 4 -12.09 -0.45 2.43
N ILE A 5 -11.26 0.43 1.90
CA ILE A 5 -9.86 0.58 2.30
C ILE A 5 -9.63 2.04 2.63
N GLY A 6 -9.22 2.31 3.87
CA GLY A 6 -8.65 3.58 4.31
C GLY A 6 -7.13 3.53 4.17
N VAL A 7 -6.53 4.64 3.73
CA VAL A 7 -5.07 4.77 3.54
C VAL A 7 -4.64 6.18 3.91
N TRP A 8 -3.63 6.29 4.76
CA TRP A 8 -3.11 7.56 5.28
C TRP A 8 -1.58 7.56 5.24
N ALA A 9 -0.98 8.63 4.73
CA ALA A 9 0.47 8.82 4.77
C ALA A 9 0.92 9.12 6.21
N GLU A 10 1.89 8.36 6.70
CA GLU A 10 2.49 8.53 8.04
C GLU A 10 3.81 9.32 7.99
N GLY A 11 4.48 9.33 6.83
CA GLY A 11 5.71 10.09 6.63
C GLY A 11 6.63 9.47 5.58
N SER A 12 7.87 9.94 5.55
CA SER A 12 8.94 9.37 4.72
C SER A 12 9.55 8.13 5.37
N SER A 13 9.94 7.15 4.56
CA SER A 13 10.72 5.99 4.95
C SER A 13 11.96 5.85 4.05
N PRO A 14 12.93 4.99 4.40
CA PRO A 14 14.06 4.69 3.52
C PRO A 14 13.66 4.16 2.13
N HIS A 15 12.40 3.70 2.00
CA HIS A 15 11.84 3.12 0.77
C HIS A 15 10.77 4.01 0.12
N GLY A 16 10.68 5.29 0.50
CA GLY A 16 9.76 6.26 -0.10
C GLY A 16 8.77 6.84 0.92
N VAL A 17 7.47 6.65 0.69
CA VAL A 17 6.40 7.13 1.59
C VAL A 17 5.78 5.95 2.33
N LEU A 18 5.69 6.05 3.64
CA LEU A 18 5.02 5.08 4.49
C LEU A 18 3.54 5.41 4.59
N TYR A 19 2.70 4.40 4.35
CA TYR A 19 1.26 4.49 4.50
C TYR A 19 0.77 3.49 5.54
N ARG A 20 -0.11 3.95 6.43
CA ARG A 20 -0.99 3.09 7.21
C ARG A 20 -2.24 2.80 6.41
N TRP A 21 -2.73 1.56 6.43
CA TRP A 21 -3.97 1.19 5.79
C TRP A 21 -4.84 0.30 6.67
N GLU A 22 -6.15 0.40 6.47
CA GLU A 22 -7.16 -0.38 7.19
C GLU A 22 -8.26 -0.80 6.22
N ALA A 23 -8.64 -2.07 6.26
CA ALA A 23 -9.80 -2.59 5.56
C ALA A 23 -11.05 -2.49 6.46
N ASP A 24 -12.18 -2.18 5.85
CA ASP A 24 -13.51 -2.22 6.47
C ASP A 24 -13.58 -1.42 7.78
N GLN A 25 -13.02 -0.21 7.76
CA GLN A 25 -12.95 0.70 8.92
C GLN A 25 -12.26 0.08 10.15
N GLY A 26 -11.28 -0.81 9.92
CA GLY A 26 -10.52 -1.47 10.98
C GLY A 26 -11.15 -2.78 11.48
N ALA A 27 -12.31 -3.18 10.96
CA ALA A 27 -12.87 -4.51 11.23
C ALA A 27 -12.19 -5.62 10.42
N GLY A 28 -11.52 -5.27 9.32
CA GLY A 28 -10.74 -6.18 8.48
C GLY A 28 -9.25 -6.18 8.81
N ALA A 29 -8.43 -6.49 7.81
CA ALA A 29 -6.97 -6.41 7.93
C ALA A 29 -6.48 -4.96 8.03
N SER A 30 -5.35 -4.75 8.68
CA SER A 30 -4.65 -3.46 8.70
C SER A 30 -3.14 -3.69 8.62
N GLY A 31 -2.41 -2.65 8.25
CA GLY A 31 -0.96 -2.73 8.19
C GLY A 31 -0.31 -1.47 7.66
N PHE A 32 0.97 -1.61 7.30
CA PHE A 32 1.73 -0.53 6.68
C PHE A 32 2.31 -0.99 5.33
N VAL A 33 2.43 -0.04 4.41
CA VAL A 33 3.03 -0.25 3.09
C VAL A 33 3.95 0.92 2.77
N ALA A 34 5.15 0.61 2.29
CA ALA A 34 6.06 1.58 1.72
C ALA A 34 5.79 1.70 0.22
N PHE A 35 5.67 2.93 -0.28
CA PHE A 35 5.56 3.24 -1.69
C PHE A 35 6.77 4.04 -2.16
N ASP A 36 7.50 3.51 -3.12
CA ASP A 36 8.55 4.21 -3.85
C ASP A 36 7.92 4.89 -5.08
N PRO A 37 7.76 6.23 -5.10
CA PRO A 37 7.17 6.93 -6.24
C PRO A 37 8.07 7.00 -7.46
N GLN A 38 9.39 6.86 -7.31
CA GLN A 38 10.33 6.87 -8.43
C GLN A 38 10.29 5.55 -9.18
N ALA A 39 10.38 4.43 -8.46
CA ALA A 39 10.34 3.10 -9.05
C ALA A 39 8.90 2.57 -9.24
N ARG A 40 7.89 3.26 -8.69
CA ARG A 40 6.48 2.83 -8.64
C ARG A 40 6.34 1.43 -8.04
N ARG A 41 6.95 1.23 -6.87
CA ARG A 41 7.01 -0.06 -6.19
C ARG A 41 6.37 0.01 -4.82
N PHE A 42 5.74 -1.09 -4.42
CA PHE A 42 5.13 -1.22 -3.10
C PHE A 42 5.73 -2.42 -2.37
N ARG A 43 6.01 -2.23 -1.08
CA ARG A 43 6.48 -3.30 -0.20
C ARG A 43 5.74 -3.22 1.13
N PRO A 44 5.30 -4.34 1.72
CA PRO A 44 4.74 -4.30 3.07
C PRO A 44 5.83 -3.83 4.04
N ALA A 45 5.44 -3.08 5.06
CA ALA A 45 6.35 -2.52 6.03
C ALA A 45 5.78 -2.64 7.45
N ASP A 46 6.63 -2.49 8.45
CA ASP A 46 6.20 -2.23 9.83
C ASP A 46 5.90 -0.73 10.06
N ARG A 47 5.47 -0.39 11.27
CA ARG A 47 5.15 0.99 11.68
C ARG A 47 6.36 1.93 11.61
N LEU A 48 7.57 1.41 11.65
CA LEU A 48 8.82 2.19 11.56
C LEU A 48 9.29 2.35 10.11
N GLY A 49 8.59 1.73 9.15
CA GLY A 49 8.93 1.76 7.74
C GLY A 49 9.98 0.73 7.32
N ASN A 50 10.28 -0.26 8.17
CA ASN A 50 11.13 -1.38 7.79
C ASN A 50 10.33 -2.34 6.91
N VAL A 51 10.88 -2.75 5.78
CA VAL A 51 10.22 -3.68 4.86
C VAL A 51 10.10 -5.06 5.48
N LEU A 52 8.92 -5.69 5.32
CA LEU A 52 8.63 -7.04 5.77
C LEU A 52 8.87 -8.04 4.63
N GLY A 53 9.77 -9.00 4.85
CA GLY A 53 10.06 -10.04 3.86
C GLY A 53 10.62 -9.51 2.55
N ASP A 54 10.41 -10.26 1.47
CA ASP A 54 10.85 -9.91 0.12
C ASP A 54 9.70 -9.53 -0.83
N LEU A 55 8.44 -9.58 -0.35
CA LEU A 55 7.24 -9.21 -1.10
C LEU A 55 7.40 -7.82 -1.76
N LEU A 56 7.16 -7.79 -3.07
CA LEU A 56 7.27 -6.61 -3.91
C LEU A 56 6.13 -6.62 -4.93
N ILE A 57 5.43 -5.50 -5.01
CA ILE A 57 4.48 -5.21 -6.09
C ILE A 57 5.10 -4.14 -6.98
N ASP A 58 5.38 -4.50 -8.23
CA ASP A 58 5.81 -3.55 -9.25
C ASP A 58 4.58 -3.02 -9.99
N ALA A 59 4.27 -1.75 -9.77
CA ALA A 59 3.07 -1.15 -10.35
C ALA A 59 3.24 -0.76 -11.83
N VAL A 60 4.45 -0.89 -12.40
CA VAL A 60 4.69 -0.71 -13.83
C VAL A 60 4.39 -1.98 -14.59
N SER A 61 4.91 -3.13 -14.14
CA SER A 61 4.65 -4.42 -14.79
C SER A 61 3.34 -5.08 -14.34
N GLY A 62 2.83 -4.70 -13.16
CA GLY A 62 1.71 -5.38 -12.51
C GLY A 62 2.12 -6.69 -11.82
N GLU A 63 3.41 -7.00 -11.76
CA GLU A 63 3.90 -8.24 -11.15
C GLU A 63 3.95 -8.12 -9.63
N THR A 64 3.61 -9.23 -8.98
CA THR A 64 3.83 -9.45 -7.55
C THR A 64 4.83 -10.58 -7.38
N THR A 65 5.91 -10.32 -6.66
CA THR A 65 7.01 -11.27 -6.45
C THR A 65 7.39 -11.34 -4.97
N GLY A 66 8.00 -12.45 -4.54
CA GLY A 66 8.39 -12.66 -3.15
C GLY A 66 7.23 -12.99 -2.22
N SER A 67 7.48 -12.88 -0.92
CA SER A 67 6.56 -13.23 0.16
C SER A 67 6.85 -12.43 1.43
N ALA A 68 5.86 -12.28 2.29
CA ALA A 68 6.02 -11.68 3.61
C ALA A 68 5.08 -12.40 4.58
N GLU A 69 5.63 -12.90 5.68
CA GLU A 69 4.85 -13.63 6.68
C GLU A 69 3.76 -12.73 7.27
N GLY A 70 2.54 -13.25 7.38
CA GLY A 70 1.38 -12.51 7.92
C GLY A 70 0.82 -11.41 7.01
N VAL A 71 1.31 -11.27 5.78
CA VAL A 71 0.81 -10.28 4.81
C VAL A 71 -0.05 -10.98 3.76
N ASP A 72 -1.28 -10.51 3.57
CA ASP A 72 -2.14 -10.91 2.45
C ASP A 72 -1.73 -10.15 1.17
N PRO A 73 -1.17 -10.83 0.14
CA PRO A 73 -0.77 -10.16 -1.10
C PRO A 73 -1.95 -9.54 -1.86
N ALA A 74 -3.14 -10.14 -1.78
CA ALA A 74 -4.31 -9.62 -2.48
C ALA A 74 -4.82 -8.31 -1.83
N GLY A 75 -4.89 -8.27 -0.50
CA GLY A 75 -5.15 -7.05 0.27
C GLY A 75 -4.11 -5.96 -0.03
N LEU A 76 -2.83 -6.30 -0.01
CA LEU A 76 -1.75 -5.35 -0.32
C LEU A 76 -1.88 -4.79 -1.75
N ALA A 77 -2.22 -5.63 -2.74
CA ALA A 77 -2.43 -5.18 -4.11
C ALA A 77 -3.59 -4.19 -4.24
N ARG A 78 -4.67 -4.36 -3.48
CA ARG A 78 -5.79 -3.41 -3.45
C ARG A 78 -5.39 -2.06 -2.83
N VAL A 79 -4.58 -2.08 -1.77
CA VAL A 79 -4.00 -0.87 -1.16
C VAL A 79 -3.09 -0.16 -2.16
N ALA A 80 -2.17 -0.90 -2.79
CA ALA A 80 -1.25 -0.39 -3.80
C ALA A 80 -2.00 0.25 -4.98
N ALA A 81 -3.04 -0.42 -5.50
CA ALA A 81 -3.88 0.13 -6.56
C ALA A 81 -4.58 1.42 -6.14
N SER A 82 -5.02 1.53 -4.88
CA SER A 82 -5.66 2.74 -4.36
C SER A 82 -4.69 3.92 -4.31
N ILE A 83 -3.48 3.71 -3.78
CA ILE A 83 -2.41 4.71 -3.74
C ILE A 83 -2.00 5.11 -5.16
N LEU A 84 -1.76 4.12 -6.03
CA LEU A 84 -1.34 4.34 -7.40
C LEU A 84 -2.38 5.16 -8.19
N ARG A 85 -3.67 4.86 -8.02
CA ARG A 85 -4.76 5.62 -8.68
C ARG A 85 -4.83 7.08 -8.25
N ALA A 86 -4.44 7.39 -7.01
CA ALA A 86 -4.34 8.77 -6.55
C ALA A 86 -3.06 9.43 -7.08
N PHE A 87 -1.93 8.74 -6.99
CA PHE A 87 -0.63 9.19 -7.51
C PHE A 87 -0.66 9.49 -9.01
N THR A 88 -1.31 8.65 -9.82
CA THR A 88 -1.40 8.85 -11.28
C THR A 88 -2.24 10.06 -11.65
N ARG A 89 -3.14 10.53 -10.76
CA ARG A 89 -3.95 11.73 -10.98
C ARG A 89 -3.25 13.02 -10.58
N SER A 90 -2.48 13.00 -9.49
CA SER A 90 -1.80 14.20 -8.97
C SER A 90 -0.34 14.34 -9.43
N GLY A 91 0.33 13.24 -9.75
CA GLY A 91 1.78 13.19 -9.93
C GLY A 91 2.58 13.21 -8.61
N GLU A 92 1.91 13.31 -7.47
CA GLU A 92 2.51 13.42 -6.15
C GLU A 92 2.00 12.32 -5.20
N PRO A 93 2.83 11.79 -4.28
CA PRO A 93 2.38 10.81 -3.30
C PRO A 93 1.18 11.33 -2.51
N PRO A 94 0.03 10.63 -2.52
CA PRO A 94 -1.18 11.14 -1.91
C PRO A 94 -1.08 11.21 -0.38
N LYS A 95 -1.73 12.19 0.26
CA LYS A 95 -1.89 12.16 1.72
C LYS A 95 -2.87 11.08 2.18
N THR A 96 -3.88 10.80 1.36
CA THR A 96 -4.89 9.75 1.60
C THR A 96 -5.31 9.09 0.29
N ALA A 97 -5.68 7.80 0.35
CA ALA A 97 -6.07 7.04 -0.83
C ALA A 97 -7.19 6.03 -0.53
N HIS A 98 -8.39 6.53 -0.22
CA HIS A 98 -9.52 5.67 0.14
C HIS A 98 -10.15 4.98 -1.08
N ALA A 99 -10.58 3.73 -0.90
CA ALA A 99 -11.31 2.97 -1.90
C ALA A 99 -12.58 2.33 -1.31
N HIS A 100 -13.64 2.31 -2.11
CA HIS A 100 -14.90 1.62 -1.82
C HIS A 100 -15.18 0.63 -2.95
N TYR A 101 -15.48 -0.61 -2.60
CA TYR A 101 -15.85 -1.69 -3.50
C TYR A 101 -17.31 -2.06 -3.22
N TYR A 102 -18.16 -1.99 -4.24
CA TYR A 102 -19.59 -2.28 -4.18
C TYR A 102 -19.92 -3.65 -4.76
#